data_AF-A0A3N5UKR1-F1
#
_entry.id   AF-A0A3N5UKR1-F1
#
_cell.length_a   1.000
_cell.length_b   1.000
_cell.length_c   1.000
_cell.angle_alpha   90.00
_cell.angle_beta   90.00
_cell.angle_gamma   90.00
#
_symmetry.space_group_name_H-M   'P 1'
#
loop_
_entity.id
_entity.type
_entity.pdbx_description
1 polymer ?
#
loop_
_entity_poly.entity_id
_entity_poly.type
_entity_poly.pdbx_seq_one_letter_code
_entity_poly.pdbx_strand_id
1 'polypeptide(L)'
;MNQSIEHHPDDVIKKLIQWAEPQDSIRAILLTSTRAIPGTSVDIFSDYDVVLVVEDIHPFYEERRWLGDFGDVLVVYWDSIYRDPDYGNDKFGNVTQYSDGLKIDFTFFPVDWLRKVAGASALPAELDAGYRVLLDKDGLTDGMRPPMYAAYIPVPPTNEEYQKAIEEFFSDAPYVAKCLRRDELLPAKWCLDYDMKHVYLRPMLEWRMELDHNWSVPARVLGKGLKKRLPPEIWSQLEGTYAGADIADNWEALFRTMTLYRQVAQEVGEGLGYAYPFELDRRVTAFVKEMQQR
;
A
#
# COMPACT_ATOMS: atom_id res chain seq x y z
N MET A 1 -10.89 23.39 -22.88
CA MET A 1 -11.40 22.06 -23.28
C MET A 1 -10.17 21.21 -23.57
N ASN A 2 -9.60 20.57 -22.54
CA ASN A 2 -8.58 19.55 -22.78
C ASN A 2 -9.34 18.30 -23.22
N GLN A 3 -9.16 17.89 -24.47
CA GLN A 3 -9.44 16.51 -24.85
C GLN A 3 -8.50 15.65 -24.00
N SER A 4 -9.05 14.87 -23.07
CA SER A 4 -8.31 13.79 -22.44
C SER A 4 -7.83 12.88 -23.56
N ILE A 5 -6.52 12.84 -23.79
CA ILE A 5 -5.93 11.83 -24.67
C ILE A 5 -6.08 10.53 -23.90
N GLU A 6 -7.09 9.74 -24.26
CA GLU A 6 -7.29 8.41 -23.69
C GLU A 6 -6.19 7.50 -24.22
N HIS A 7 -5.25 7.14 -23.35
CA HIS A 7 -4.30 6.08 -23.66
C HIS A 7 -5.01 4.74 -23.54
N HIS A 8 -5.18 4.02 -24.65
CA HIS A 8 -5.62 2.64 -24.56
C HIS A 8 -4.54 1.84 -23.82
N PRO A 9 -4.88 0.94 -22.87
CA PRO A 9 -3.90 0.24 -22.04
C PRO A 9 -2.76 -0.44 -22.81
N ASP A 10 -3.10 -0.97 -24.00
CA ASP A 10 -2.17 -1.67 -24.90
C ASP A 10 -1.16 -0.72 -25.58
N ASP A 11 -1.51 0.56 -25.75
CA ASP A 11 -0.65 1.53 -26.44
C ASP A 11 0.58 1.90 -25.61
N VAL A 12 0.41 2.10 -24.30
CA VAL A 12 1.53 2.40 -23.38
C VAL A 12 2.49 1.22 -23.27
N ILE A 13 1.96 0.01 -23.14
CA ILE A 13 2.78 -1.22 -23.09
C ILE A 13 3.58 -1.37 -24.37
N LYS A 14 2.93 -1.19 -25.53
CA LYS A 14 3.61 -1.23 -26.82
C LYS A 14 4.70 -0.17 -26.91
N LYS A 15 4.41 1.04 -26.44
CA LYS A 15 5.38 2.15 -26.39
C LYS A 15 6.59 1.81 -25.51
N LEU A 16 6.39 1.21 -24.33
CA LEU A 16 7.47 0.73 -23.45
C LEU A 16 8.38 -0.28 -24.15
N ILE A 17 7.78 -1.27 -24.82
CA ILE A 17 8.54 -2.30 -25.56
C ILE A 17 9.32 -1.65 -26.70
N GLN A 18 8.66 -0.86 -27.54
CA GLN A 18 9.30 -0.20 -28.69
C GLN A 18 10.39 0.79 -28.30
N TRP A 19 10.25 1.46 -27.16
CA TRP A 19 11.27 2.35 -26.61
C TRP A 19 12.51 1.57 -26.16
N ALA A 20 12.33 0.42 -25.51
CA ALA A 20 13.43 -0.35 -24.94
C ALA A 20 14.11 -1.30 -25.94
N GLU A 21 13.39 -1.83 -26.92
CA GLU A 21 13.92 -2.75 -27.95
C GLU A 21 15.25 -2.26 -28.58
N PRO A 22 15.38 -1.01 -29.08
CA PRO A 22 16.62 -0.54 -29.70
C PRO A 22 17.73 -0.17 -28.70
N GLN A 23 17.45 -0.15 -27.40
CA GLN A 23 18.43 0.26 -26.38
C GLN A 23 19.20 -0.95 -25.84
N ASP A 24 20.49 -1.07 -26.19
CA ASP A 24 21.33 -2.19 -25.76
C ASP A 24 21.51 -2.29 -24.24
N SER A 25 21.43 -1.16 -23.54
CA SER A 25 21.54 -1.08 -22.07
C SER A 25 20.34 -1.69 -21.35
N ILE A 26 19.17 -1.77 -21.98
CA ILE A 26 17.96 -2.37 -21.39
C ILE A 26 17.88 -3.83 -21.83
N ARG A 27 17.92 -4.74 -20.86
CA ARG A 27 17.95 -6.19 -21.08
C ARG A 27 16.60 -6.86 -20.88
N ALA A 28 15.80 -6.37 -19.93
CA ALA A 28 14.43 -6.85 -19.73
C ALA A 28 13.50 -5.76 -19.18
N ILE A 29 12.20 -5.95 -19.40
CA ILE A 29 11.13 -5.14 -18.82
C ILE A 29 10.10 -6.07 -18.19
N LEU A 30 9.77 -5.83 -16.93
CA LEU A 30 8.64 -6.45 -16.25
C LEU A 30 7.59 -5.40 -15.94
N LEU A 31 6.32 -5.73 -16.14
CA LEU A 31 5.18 -4.97 -15.61
C LEU A 31 4.69 -5.66 -14.34
N THR A 32 4.47 -4.93 -13.26
CA THR A 32 4.04 -5.50 -11.96
C THR A 32 2.69 -4.93 -11.50
N SER A 33 2.33 -5.18 -10.23
CA SER A 33 1.19 -4.55 -9.56
C SER A 33 -0.15 -4.83 -10.28
N THR A 34 -1.12 -3.93 -10.15
CA THR A 34 -2.54 -4.08 -10.54
C THR A 34 -2.72 -4.57 -11.98
N ARG A 35 -1.84 -4.16 -12.91
CA ARG A 35 -1.91 -4.53 -14.33
C ARG A 35 -1.32 -5.92 -14.63
N ALA A 36 -0.58 -6.51 -13.69
CA ALA A 36 -0.03 -7.85 -13.79
C ALA A 36 -0.87 -8.91 -13.06
N ILE A 37 -1.88 -8.50 -12.27
CA ILE A 37 -2.73 -9.41 -11.49
C ILE A 37 -3.94 -9.88 -12.32
N PRO A 38 -4.09 -11.19 -12.58
CA PRO A 38 -5.27 -11.72 -13.28
C PRO A 38 -6.58 -11.36 -12.58
N GLY A 39 -7.60 -11.01 -13.36
CA GLY A 39 -8.96 -10.73 -12.84
C GLY A 39 -9.10 -9.41 -12.07
N THR A 40 -8.05 -8.59 -11.97
CA THR A 40 -8.17 -7.26 -11.38
C THR A 40 -8.75 -6.27 -12.39
N SER A 41 -9.73 -5.48 -11.96
CA SER A 41 -10.26 -4.38 -12.75
C SER A 41 -9.19 -3.30 -12.90
N VAL A 42 -8.77 -3.05 -14.13
CA VAL A 42 -7.93 -1.91 -14.52
C VAL A 42 -8.80 -0.86 -15.19
N ASP A 43 -8.51 0.40 -14.91
CA ASP A 43 -9.18 1.55 -15.51
C ASP A 43 -8.16 2.59 -16.00
N ILE A 44 -8.65 3.72 -16.51
CA ILE A 44 -7.81 4.80 -17.03
C ILE A 44 -6.96 5.49 -15.95
N PHE A 45 -7.28 5.29 -14.66
CA PHE A 45 -6.52 5.84 -13.53
C PHE A 45 -5.54 4.82 -12.95
N SER A 46 -5.43 3.64 -13.57
CA SER A 46 -4.50 2.61 -13.13
C SER A 46 -3.09 2.91 -13.65
N ASP A 47 -2.15 3.06 -12.73
CA ASP A 47 -0.75 3.35 -13.03
C ASP A 47 -0.04 2.20 -13.75
N TYR A 48 1.16 2.46 -14.25
CA TYR A 48 2.07 1.46 -14.80
C TYR A 48 3.29 1.32 -13.90
N ASP A 49 3.35 0.22 -13.15
CA ASP A 49 4.53 -0.14 -12.36
C ASP A 49 5.48 -0.98 -13.22
N VAL A 50 6.59 -0.37 -13.63
CA VAL A 50 7.54 -0.91 -14.62
C VAL A 50 8.89 -1.16 -13.97
N VAL A 51 9.34 -2.41 -13.98
CA VAL A 51 10.69 -2.79 -13.62
C VAL A 51 11.56 -2.85 -14.88
N LEU A 52 12.58 -2.00 -14.93
CA LEU A 52 13.59 -1.98 -15.98
C LEU A 52 14.86 -2.69 -15.49
N VAL A 53 15.23 -3.75 -16.19
CA VAL A 53 16.47 -4.49 -15.93
C VAL A 53 17.52 -4.06 -16.94
N VAL A 54 18.59 -3.45 -16.44
CA VAL A 54 19.61 -2.77 -17.25
C VAL A 54 21.02 -3.24 -16.91
N GLU A 55 21.98 -3.05 -17.81
CA GLU A 55 23.40 -3.35 -17.53
C GLU A 55 23.97 -2.43 -16.44
N ASP A 56 23.64 -1.13 -16.51
CA ASP A 56 24.03 -0.13 -15.53
C ASP A 56 22.89 0.89 -15.32
N ILE A 57 22.55 1.13 -14.06
CA ILE A 57 21.47 2.05 -13.66
C ILE A 57 21.90 3.52 -13.71
N HIS A 58 23.21 3.82 -13.60
CA HIS A 58 23.69 5.20 -13.42
C HIS A 58 23.34 6.13 -14.58
N PRO A 59 23.47 5.73 -15.87
CA PRO A 59 23.09 6.61 -16.98
C PRO A 59 21.61 7.02 -16.94
N PHE A 60 20.71 6.12 -16.54
CA PHE A 60 19.27 6.40 -16.41
C PHE A 60 18.95 7.28 -15.20
N TYR A 61 19.80 7.23 -14.17
CA TYR A 61 19.68 8.05 -12.97
C TYR A 61 20.15 9.50 -13.22
N GLU A 62 21.28 9.66 -13.91
CA GLU A 62 21.94 10.95 -14.16
C GLU A 62 21.25 11.76 -15.25
N GLU A 63 20.86 11.13 -16.36
CA GLU A 63 20.16 11.77 -17.47
C GLU A 63 18.67 11.40 -17.44
N ARG A 64 17.80 12.41 -17.37
CA ARG A 64 16.35 12.23 -17.19
C ARG A 64 15.54 12.52 -18.47
N ARG A 65 16.19 12.97 -19.55
CA ARG A 65 15.53 13.30 -20.82
C ARG A 65 14.71 12.15 -21.40
N TRP A 66 15.11 10.90 -21.16
CA TRP A 66 14.41 9.70 -21.65
C TRP A 66 12.96 9.62 -21.16
N LEU A 67 12.62 10.24 -20.03
CA LEU A 67 11.22 10.32 -19.56
C LEU A 67 10.33 11.01 -20.59
N GLY A 68 10.87 12.01 -21.32
CA GLY A 68 10.16 12.72 -22.37
C GLY A 68 9.74 11.84 -23.56
N ASP A 69 10.33 10.66 -23.71
CA ASP A 69 9.95 9.72 -24.76
C ASP A 69 8.53 9.19 -24.55
N PHE A 70 8.03 9.21 -23.30
CA PHE A 70 6.70 8.74 -22.93
C PHE A 70 5.62 9.83 -23.00
N GLY A 71 6.00 11.10 -22.99
CA GLY A 71 5.07 12.23 -23.10
C GLY A 71 5.66 13.51 -22.50
N ASP A 72 4.84 14.55 -22.45
CA ASP A 72 5.19 15.78 -21.74
C ASP A 72 5.18 15.53 -20.22
N VAL A 73 6.34 15.65 -19.58
CA VAL A 73 6.52 15.34 -18.15
C VAL A 73 5.96 16.49 -17.31
N LEU A 74 4.97 16.18 -16.47
CA LEU A 74 4.36 17.14 -15.56
C LEU A 74 5.15 17.27 -14.26
N VAL A 75 5.42 16.15 -13.61
CA VAL A 75 6.18 16.10 -12.35
C VAL A 75 6.82 14.73 -12.16
N VAL A 76 7.99 14.72 -11.53
CA VAL A 76 8.74 13.50 -11.24
C VAL A 76 9.17 13.49 -9.79
N TYR A 77 8.80 12.43 -9.06
CA TYR A 77 9.47 12.05 -7.82
C TYR A 77 10.66 11.14 -8.15
N TRP A 78 11.81 11.36 -7.52
CA TRP A 78 13.07 10.71 -7.86
C TRP A 78 13.77 10.21 -6.59
N ASP A 79 13.84 8.88 -6.42
CA ASP A 79 14.64 8.31 -5.34
C ASP A 79 16.13 8.54 -5.60
N SER A 80 16.92 8.70 -4.54
CA SER A 80 18.36 8.52 -4.62
C SER A 80 18.68 7.05 -4.95
N ILE A 81 19.85 6.78 -5.55
CA ILE A 81 20.34 5.40 -5.63
C ILE A 81 20.56 4.87 -4.21
N TYR A 82 20.04 3.68 -3.94
CA TYR A 82 20.26 2.97 -2.68
C TYR A 82 20.49 1.48 -2.90
N ARG A 83 21.11 0.85 -1.90
CA ARG A 83 21.39 -0.59 -1.92
C ARG A 83 20.14 -1.35 -1.53
N ASP A 84 19.67 -2.21 -2.42
CA ASP A 84 18.61 -3.17 -2.14
C ASP A 84 19.02 -4.05 -0.94
N PRO A 85 18.24 -4.08 0.16
CA PRO A 85 18.63 -4.80 1.36
C PRO A 85 18.59 -6.34 1.17
N ASP A 86 17.74 -6.84 0.29
CA ASP A 86 17.49 -8.28 0.12
C ASP A 86 18.46 -8.89 -0.90
N TYR A 87 18.75 -8.13 -1.96
CA TYR A 87 19.58 -8.61 -3.08
C TYR A 87 20.96 -7.97 -3.12
N GLY A 88 21.19 -6.94 -2.32
CA GLY A 88 22.47 -6.26 -2.21
C GLY A 88 22.92 -5.73 -3.56
N ASN A 89 22.04 -5.13 -4.35
CA ASN A 89 22.35 -4.47 -5.63
C ASN A 89 21.92 -3.00 -5.54
N ASP A 90 22.56 -2.11 -6.27
CA ASP A 90 22.09 -0.73 -6.34
C ASP A 90 20.82 -0.67 -7.17
N LYS A 91 19.87 0.16 -6.75
CA LYS A 91 18.62 0.42 -7.47
C LYS A 91 18.17 1.85 -7.24
N PHE A 92 17.26 2.32 -8.09
CA PHE A 92 16.50 3.54 -7.83
C PHE A 92 15.12 3.43 -8.47
N GLY A 93 14.19 4.23 -7.95
CA GLY A 93 12.85 4.37 -8.47
C GLY A 93 12.56 5.81 -8.88
N ASN A 94 11.59 5.97 -9.77
CA ASN A 94 10.94 7.25 -9.97
C ASN A 94 9.44 7.06 -10.20
N VAL A 95 8.67 8.08 -9.82
CA VAL A 95 7.24 8.15 -10.06
C VAL A 95 7.02 9.34 -10.97
N THR A 96 6.66 9.07 -12.22
CA THR A 96 6.54 10.08 -13.27
C THR A 96 5.07 10.27 -13.64
N GLN A 97 4.59 11.51 -13.51
CA GLN A 97 3.29 11.94 -14.00
C GLN A 97 3.46 12.78 -15.26
N TYR A 98 2.64 12.51 -16.27
CA TYR A 98 2.62 13.21 -17.55
C TYR A 98 1.42 14.16 -17.65
N SER A 99 1.54 15.20 -18.47
CA SER A 99 0.54 16.27 -18.63
C SER A 99 -0.82 15.78 -19.16
N ASP A 100 -0.86 14.61 -19.78
CA ASP A 100 -2.08 13.98 -20.30
C ASP A 100 -2.78 13.03 -19.29
N GLY A 101 -2.22 12.87 -18.09
CA GLY A 101 -2.75 12.03 -17.02
C GLY A 101 -2.14 10.63 -16.96
N LEU A 102 -1.23 10.27 -17.88
CA LEU A 102 -0.44 9.04 -17.74
C LEU A 102 0.44 9.10 -16.49
N LYS A 103 0.54 7.98 -15.76
CA LYS A 103 1.46 7.78 -14.65
C LYS A 103 2.23 6.49 -14.84
N ILE A 104 3.55 6.59 -14.81
CA ILE A 104 4.46 5.44 -14.87
C ILE A 104 5.43 5.52 -13.69
N ASP A 105 5.46 4.46 -12.90
CA ASP A 105 6.37 4.28 -11.79
C ASP A 105 7.47 3.31 -12.27
N PHE A 106 8.68 3.83 -12.49
CA PHE A 106 9.81 3.03 -12.95
C PHE A 106 10.68 2.62 -11.77
N THR A 107 11.07 1.34 -11.72
CA THR A 107 12.13 0.86 -10.83
C THR A 107 13.24 0.23 -11.65
N PHE A 108 14.48 0.68 -11.44
CA PHE A 108 15.65 0.21 -12.17
C PHE A 108 16.46 -0.75 -11.33
N PHE A 109 16.79 -1.91 -11.92
CA PHE A 109 17.66 -2.90 -11.33
C PHE A 109 18.76 -3.32 -12.32
N PRO A 110 19.96 -3.66 -11.85
CA PRO A 110 20.98 -4.26 -12.70
C PRO A 110 20.59 -5.68 -13.10
N VAL A 111 21.13 -6.19 -14.22
CA VAL A 111 20.93 -7.58 -14.70
C VAL A 111 21.16 -8.62 -13.60
N ASP A 112 22.17 -8.42 -12.76
CA ASP A 112 22.48 -9.33 -11.66
C ASP A 112 21.35 -9.49 -10.65
N TRP A 113 20.45 -8.51 -10.52
CA TRP A 113 19.25 -8.64 -9.69
C TRP A 113 18.32 -9.69 -10.26
N LEU A 114 17.99 -9.59 -11.54
CA LEU A 114 17.04 -10.51 -12.17
C LEU A 114 17.59 -11.94 -12.18
N ARG A 115 18.91 -12.12 -12.38
CA ARG A 115 19.56 -13.43 -12.24
C ARG A 115 19.40 -14.02 -10.84
N LYS A 116 19.59 -13.21 -9.79
CA LYS A 116 19.39 -13.66 -8.39
C LYS A 116 17.93 -14.02 -8.14
N VAL A 117 16.99 -13.23 -8.63
CA VAL A 117 15.54 -13.50 -8.52
C VAL A 117 15.14 -14.78 -9.23
N ALA A 118 15.59 -14.99 -10.48
CA ALA A 118 15.30 -16.19 -11.25
C ALA A 118 15.88 -17.46 -10.60
N GLY A 119 17.03 -17.36 -9.94
CA GLY A 119 17.64 -18.45 -9.18
C GLY A 119 17.09 -18.67 -7.77
N ALA A 120 16.19 -17.81 -7.29
CA ALA A 120 15.70 -17.86 -5.92
C ALA A 120 14.61 -18.92 -5.69
N SER A 121 14.47 -19.36 -4.44
CA SER A 121 13.40 -20.28 -4.02
C SER A 121 12.04 -19.60 -3.89
N ALA A 122 12.01 -18.28 -3.77
CA ALA A 122 10.81 -17.45 -3.68
C ALA A 122 11.02 -16.15 -4.47
N LEU A 123 9.92 -15.61 -5.02
CA LEU A 123 9.93 -14.30 -5.66
C LEU A 123 9.96 -13.18 -4.60
N PRO A 124 10.55 -12.02 -4.91
CA PRO A 124 10.28 -10.79 -4.16
C PRO A 124 8.78 -10.54 -4.07
N ALA A 125 8.31 -9.95 -2.97
CA ALA A 125 6.88 -9.72 -2.72
C ALA A 125 6.18 -9.00 -3.88
N GLU A 126 6.83 -8.01 -4.50
CA GLU A 126 6.26 -7.28 -5.65
C GLU A 126 6.05 -8.17 -6.88
N LEU A 127 6.95 -9.13 -7.14
CA LEU A 127 6.79 -10.06 -8.25
C LEU A 127 5.82 -11.19 -7.90
N ASP A 128 5.81 -11.67 -6.64
CA ASP A 128 4.82 -12.66 -6.20
C ASP A 128 3.39 -12.09 -6.19
N ALA A 129 3.23 -10.79 -5.96
CA ALA A 129 1.96 -10.10 -6.11
C ALA A 129 1.47 -10.15 -7.56
N GLY A 130 2.38 -10.23 -8.54
CA GLY A 130 2.07 -10.41 -9.95
C GLY A 130 3.09 -9.72 -10.85
N TYR A 131 3.59 -10.40 -11.87
CA TYR A 131 4.42 -9.80 -12.91
C TYR A 131 4.08 -10.32 -14.31
N ARG A 132 4.37 -9.50 -15.32
CA ARG A 132 4.32 -9.86 -16.73
C ARG A 132 5.62 -9.46 -17.40
N VAL A 133 6.29 -10.39 -18.05
CA VAL A 133 7.46 -10.08 -18.89
C VAL A 133 6.98 -9.37 -20.15
N LEU A 134 7.45 -8.14 -20.37
CA LEU A 134 7.14 -7.37 -21.58
C LEU A 134 8.24 -7.52 -22.64
N LEU A 135 9.49 -7.60 -22.19
CA LEU A 135 10.68 -7.74 -23.01
C LEU A 135 11.73 -8.52 -22.22
N ASP A 136 12.42 -9.46 -22.87
CA ASP A 136 13.59 -10.16 -22.33
C ASP A 136 14.53 -10.51 -23.49
N LYS A 137 15.67 -9.84 -23.55
CA LYS A 137 16.61 -9.95 -24.68
C LYS A 137 17.59 -11.10 -24.53
N ASP A 138 17.78 -11.61 -23.31
CA ASP A 138 18.81 -12.62 -23.00
C ASP A 138 18.26 -13.90 -22.37
N GLY A 139 16.95 -14.01 -22.20
CA GLY A 139 16.34 -15.10 -21.43
C GLY A 139 16.65 -14.99 -19.93
N LEU A 140 16.79 -13.78 -19.39
CA LEU A 140 17.07 -13.55 -17.96
C LEU A 140 15.94 -14.02 -17.05
N THR A 141 14.72 -14.09 -17.58
CA THR A 141 13.53 -14.55 -16.86
C THR A 141 13.35 -16.06 -16.93
N ASP A 142 14.20 -16.77 -17.67
CA ASP A 142 14.19 -18.23 -17.75
C ASP A 142 14.41 -18.82 -16.35
N GLY A 143 13.46 -19.63 -15.90
CA GLY A 143 13.49 -20.25 -14.57
C GLY A 143 12.86 -19.42 -13.46
N MET A 144 12.40 -18.18 -13.73
CA MET A 144 11.55 -17.48 -12.78
C MET A 144 10.28 -18.28 -12.49
N ARG A 145 9.92 -18.33 -11.21
CA ARG A 145 8.69 -18.98 -10.75
C ARG A 145 7.47 -18.15 -11.14
N PRO A 146 6.32 -18.77 -11.44
CA PRO A 146 5.08 -18.01 -11.57
C PRO A 146 4.70 -17.36 -10.22
N PRO A 147 4.05 -16.19 -10.24
CA PRO A 147 3.49 -15.59 -9.02
C PRO A 147 2.50 -16.54 -8.37
N MET A 148 2.59 -16.69 -7.04
CA MET A 148 1.56 -17.39 -6.27
C MET A 148 0.42 -16.46 -5.86
N TYR A 149 0.57 -15.15 -6.07
CA TYR A 149 -0.37 -14.11 -5.64
C TYR A 149 -0.61 -14.12 -4.14
N ALA A 150 0.39 -14.58 -3.37
CA ALA A 150 0.31 -14.74 -1.93
C ALA A 150 0.91 -13.55 -1.17
N ALA A 151 1.76 -12.76 -1.84
CA ALA A 151 2.25 -11.50 -1.30
C ALA A 151 1.11 -10.60 -0.84
N TYR A 152 1.31 -9.97 0.32
CA TYR A 152 0.37 -9.06 0.96
C TYR A 152 -0.97 -9.69 1.38
N ILE A 153 -1.14 -11.01 1.29
CA ILE A 153 -2.21 -11.70 2.04
C ILE A 153 -1.83 -11.65 3.52
N PRO A 154 -2.67 -11.06 4.40
CA PRO A 154 -2.42 -11.09 5.82
C PRO A 154 -2.34 -12.54 6.31
N VAL A 155 -1.41 -12.81 7.20
CA VAL A 155 -1.40 -14.07 7.96
C VAL A 155 -2.31 -13.88 9.17
N PRO A 156 -3.05 -14.93 9.62
CA PRO A 156 -3.75 -14.86 10.89
C PRO A 156 -2.82 -14.40 12.01
N PRO A 157 -3.16 -13.34 12.75
CA PRO A 157 -2.32 -12.89 13.84
C PRO A 157 -2.24 -13.98 14.90
N THR A 158 -1.10 -14.08 15.57
CA THR A 158 -1.02 -14.79 16.84
C THR A 158 -1.84 -14.06 17.90
N ASN A 159 -2.20 -14.76 18.98
CA ASN A 159 -2.86 -14.11 20.12
C ASN A 159 -2.00 -12.96 20.68
N GLU A 160 -0.68 -13.09 20.70
CA GLU A 160 0.23 -12.03 21.16
C GLU A 160 0.15 -10.77 20.28
N GLU A 161 0.22 -10.92 18.95
CA GLU A 161 0.09 -9.80 18.01
C GLU A 161 -1.29 -9.14 18.11
N TYR A 162 -2.35 -9.94 18.26
CA TYR A 162 -3.70 -9.44 18.47
C TYR A 162 -3.83 -8.63 19.77
N GLN A 163 -3.35 -9.14 20.91
CA GLN A 163 -3.39 -8.40 22.18
C GLN A 163 -2.58 -7.09 22.07
N LYS A 164 -1.37 -7.17 21.52
CA LYS A 164 -0.49 -6.03 21.35
C LYS A 164 -1.12 -4.93 20.50
N ALA A 165 -1.75 -5.28 19.38
CA ALA A 165 -2.45 -4.30 18.54
C ALA A 165 -3.55 -3.55 19.33
N ILE A 166 -4.30 -4.26 20.18
CA ILE A 166 -5.34 -3.66 21.03
C ILE A 166 -4.72 -2.74 22.08
N GLU A 167 -3.64 -3.17 22.74
CA GLU A 167 -2.92 -2.37 23.72
C GLU A 167 -2.37 -1.07 23.12
N GLU A 168 -1.71 -1.17 21.96
CA GLU A 168 -1.15 -0.01 21.26
C GLU A 168 -2.27 0.96 20.83
N PHE A 169 -3.36 0.46 20.23
CA PHE A 169 -4.52 1.31 19.88
C PHE A 169 -5.08 2.09 21.07
N PHE A 170 -5.32 1.42 22.21
CA PHE A 170 -5.92 2.07 23.39
C PHE A 170 -4.92 2.97 24.14
N SER A 171 -3.62 2.80 23.93
CA SER A 171 -2.60 3.66 24.52
C SER A 171 -2.64 5.10 23.97
N ASP A 172 -3.11 5.26 22.74
CA ASP A 172 -3.20 6.54 22.03
C ASP A 172 -4.46 7.36 22.36
N ALA A 173 -5.57 6.70 22.69
CA ALA A 173 -6.82 7.40 22.99
C ALA A 173 -6.69 8.45 24.13
N PRO A 174 -5.99 8.18 25.26
CA PRO A 174 -5.68 9.20 26.27
C PRO A 174 -4.87 10.40 25.75
N TYR A 175 -3.99 10.19 24.77
CA TYR A 175 -3.18 11.27 24.18
C TYR A 175 -4.06 12.18 23.30
N VAL A 176 -4.87 11.60 22.41
CA VAL A 176 -5.85 12.35 21.62
C VAL A 176 -6.77 13.17 22.52
N ALA A 177 -7.31 12.57 23.59
CA ALA A 177 -8.16 13.27 24.56
C ALA A 177 -7.46 14.50 25.19
N LYS A 178 -6.17 14.38 25.53
CA LYS A 178 -5.39 15.51 26.08
C LYS A 178 -5.17 16.61 25.04
N CYS A 179 -4.87 16.26 23.79
CA CYS A 179 -4.69 17.24 22.72
C CYS A 179 -5.99 17.98 22.41
N LEU A 180 -7.10 17.27 22.24
CA LEU A 180 -8.42 17.89 22.02
C LEU A 180 -8.83 18.80 23.19
N ARG A 181 -8.50 18.40 24.42
CA ARG A 181 -8.77 19.23 25.60
C ARG A 181 -7.98 20.54 25.61
N ARG A 182 -6.80 20.54 25.00
CA ARG A 182 -5.91 21.70 24.89
C ARG A 182 -6.16 22.53 23.64
N ASP A 183 -7.16 22.17 22.83
CA ASP A 183 -7.39 22.78 21.52
C ASP A 183 -6.18 22.61 20.57
N GLU A 184 -5.46 21.48 20.71
CA GLU A 184 -4.29 21.16 19.90
C GLU A 184 -4.69 20.24 18.73
N LEU A 185 -5.30 20.84 17.69
CA LEU A 185 -5.86 20.10 16.56
C LEU A 185 -4.83 19.26 15.79
N LEU A 186 -3.64 19.80 15.50
CA LEU A 186 -2.63 19.10 14.69
C LEU A 186 -2.15 17.77 15.31
N PRO A 187 -1.67 17.73 16.57
CA PRO A 187 -1.27 16.46 17.19
C PRO A 187 -2.46 15.54 17.45
N ALA A 188 -3.66 16.08 17.72
CA ALA A 188 -4.87 15.28 17.82
C ALA A 188 -5.17 14.56 16.50
N LYS A 189 -5.10 15.26 15.36
CA LYS A 189 -5.32 14.69 14.03
C LYS A 189 -4.26 13.68 13.62
N TRP A 190 -2.99 13.98 13.90
CA TRP A 190 -1.92 13.01 13.65
C TRP A 190 -2.21 11.69 14.37
N CYS A 191 -2.42 11.73 15.68
CA CYS A 191 -2.62 10.50 16.44
C CYS A 191 -3.98 9.83 16.10
N LEU A 192 -5.07 10.60 15.95
CA LEU A 192 -6.39 10.04 15.69
C LEU A 192 -6.56 9.50 14.25
N ASP A 193 -5.99 10.14 13.24
CA ASP A 193 -6.17 9.74 11.84
C ASP A 193 -5.01 8.88 11.32
N TYR A 194 -3.77 9.17 11.73
CA TYR A 194 -2.63 8.36 11.31
C TYR A 194 -2.44 7.15 12.23
N ASP A 195 -2.11 7.35 13.51
CA ASP A 195 -1.77 6.24 14.40
C ASP A 195 -2.99 5.33 14.66
N MET A 196 -4.04 5.86 15.30
CA MET A 196 -5.23 5.09 15.67
C MET A 196 -5.95 4.47 14.47
N LYS A 197 -6.14 5.20 13.36
CA LYS A 197 -6.86 4.68 12.19
C LYS A 197 -5.97 3.90 11.22
N HIS A 198 -4.88 4.49 10.73
CA HIS A 198 -4.06 3.84 9.70
C HIS A 198 -3.09 2.81 10.27
N VAL A 199 -2.47 3.06 11.43
CA VAL A 199 -1.50 2.11 12.00
C VAL A 199 -2.20 0.94 12.70
N TYR A 200 -3.28 1.20 13.43
CA TYR A 200 -3.91 0.17 14.28
C TYR A 200 -5.28 -0.34 13.79
N LEU A 201 -6.26 0.55 13.55
CA LEU A 201 -7.60 0.12 13.12
C LEU A 201 -7.58 -0.54 11.74
N ARG A 202 -6.81 -0.03 10.78
CA ARG A 202 -6.74 -0.59 9.42
C ARG A 202 -6.28 -2.07 9.44
N PRO A 203 -5.16 -2.47 10.06
CA PRO A 203 -4.81 -3.89 10.17
C PRO A 203 -5.88 -4.75 10.85
N MET A 204 -6.54 -4.23 11.89
CA MET A 204 -7.64 -4.95 12.54
C MET A 204 -8.84 -5.16 11.61
N LEU A 205 -9.16 -4.18 10.75
CA LEU A 205 -10.16 -4.31 9.68
C LEU A 205 -9.72 -5.30 8.59
N GLU A 206 -8.43 -5.34 8.25
CA GLU A 206 -7.86 -6.31 7.30
C GLU A 206 -7.96 -7.74 7.84
N TRP A 207 -7.63 -7.97 9.11
CA TRP A 207 -7.88 -9.27 9.77
C TRP A 207 -9.34 -9.65 9.81
N ARG A 208 -10.22 -8.68 10.10
CA ARG A 208 -11.66 -8.91 10.10
C ARG A 208 -12.17 -9.31 8.71
N MET A 209 -11.70 -8.64 7.67
CA MET A 209 -12.00 -9.02 6.28
C MET A 209 -11.54 -10.46 6.00
N GLU A 210 -10.32 -10.84 6.40
CA GLU A 210 -9.80 -12.17 6.12
C GLU A 210 -10.51 -13.30 6.86
N LEU A 211 -11.24 -13.04 7.96
CA LEU A 211 -12.15 -14.03 8.54
C LEU A 211 -13.21 -14.51 7.54
N ASP A 212 -13.71 -13.63 6.67
CA ASP A 212 -14.71 -13.99 5.65
C ASP A 212 -14.06 -14.65 4.41
N HIS A 213 -12.75 -14.45 4.24
CA HIS A 213 -12.00 -14.87 3.07
C HIS A 213 -11.01 -16.02 3.33
N ASN A 214 -10.96 -16.55 4.55
CA ASN A 214 -10.07 -17.65 4.94
C ASN A 214 -8.59 -17.38 4.62
N TRP A 215 -8.10 -16.16 4.88
CA TRP A 215 -6.68 -15.80 4.71
C TRP A 215 -6.17 -16.05 3.28
N SER A 216 -6.95 -15.60 2.30
CA SER A 216 -6.72 -15.84 0.86
C SER A 216 -6.77 -14.58 0.00
N VAL A 217 -7.08 -13.41 0.56
CA VAL A 217 -7.21 -12.17 -0.21
C VAL A 217 -6.13 -11.16 0.21
N PRO A 218 -5.40 -10.55 -0.74
CA PRO A 218 -4.36 -9.60 -0.41
C PRO A 218 -4.97 -8.30 0.15
N ALA A 219 -4.44 -7.86 1.30
CA ALA A 219 -4.62 -6.51 1.79
C ALA A 219 -3.81 -5.58 0.89
N ARG A 220 -4.51 -4.72 0.15
CA ARG A 220 -3.83 -3.78 -0.73
C ARG A 220 -3.34 -2.58 0.10
N VAL A 221 -2.33 -1.91 -0.41
CA VAL A 221 -1.70 -0.72 0.19
C VAL A 221 -2.75 0.23 0.78
N LEU A 222 -2.54 0.62 2.05
CA LEU A 222 -3.37 1.57 2.81
C LEU A 222 -4.87 1.22 2.88
N GLY A 223 -5.23 -0.07 2.79
CA GLY A 223 -6.62 -0.53 2.91
C GLY A 223 -7.41 -0.36 1.61
N LYS A 224 -6.73 -0.19 0.47
CA LYS A 224 -7.38 -0.06 -0.85
C LYS A 224 -8.27 -1.27 -1.10
N GLY A 225 -9.57 -1.02 -1.32
CA GLY A 225 -10.55 -2.06 -1.59
C GLY A 225 -11.30 -2.60 -0.36
N LEU A 226 -10.95 -2.19 0.87
CA LEU A 226 -11.70 -2.57 2.07
C LEU A 226 -13.19 -2.24 1.96
N LYS A 227 -13.56 -1.09 1.39
CA LYS A 227 -14.96 -0.70 1.12
C LYS A 227 -15.77 -1.76 0.36
N LYS A 228 -15.11 -2.50 -0.54
CA LYS A 228 -15.76 -3.52 -1.37
C LYS A 228 -15.86 -4.89 -0.69
N ARG A 229 -15.10 -5.10 0.39
CA ARG A 229 -14.88 -6.42 0.99
C ARG A 229 -15.39 -6.52 2.43
N LEU A 230 -15.41 -5.41 3.16
CA LEU A 230 -16.00 -5.35 4.49
C LEU A 230 -17.54 -5.33 4.42
N PRO A 231 -18.22 -5.82 5.46
CA PRO A 231 -19.64 -5.57 5.66
C PRO A 231 -19.97 -4.06 5.53
N PRO A 232 -21.04 -3.69 4.79
CA PRO A 232 -21.41 -2.28 4.57
C PRO A 232 -21.56 -1.48 5.86
N GLU A 233 -22.02 -2.11 6.93
CA GLU A 233 -22.22 -1.52 8.26
C GLU A 233 -20.89 -1.11 8.90
N ILE A 234 -19.86 -1.97 8.82
CA ILE A 234 -18.52 -1.67 9.33
C ILE A 234 -17.91 -0.51 8.54
N TRP A 235 -18.06 -0.50 7.22
CA TRP A 235 -17.55 0.59 6.39
C TRP A 235 -18.24 1.92 6.70
N SER A 236 -19.57 1.91 6.85
CA SER A 236 -20.35 3.10 7.24
C SER A 236 -19.90 3.66 8.59
N GLN A 237 -19.62 2.79 9.56
CA GLN A 237 -19.04 3.21 10.84
C GLN A 237 -17.66 3.85 10.67
N LEU A 238 -16.80 3.27 9.83
CA LEU A 238 -15.48 3.84 9.53
C LEU A 238 -15.60 5.23 8.91
N GLU A 239 -16.50 5.43 7.95
CA GLU A 239 -16.78 6.76 7.36
C GLU A 239 -17.21 7.76 8.45
N GLY A 240 -18.01 7.31 9.41
CA GLY A 240 -18.43 8.11 10.56
C GLY A 240 -17.31 8.50 11.54
N THR A 241 -16.10 7.93 11.43
CA THR A 241 -14.95 8.25 12.28
C THR A 241 -14.12 9.45 11.81
N TYR A 242 -14.38 9.98 10.61
CA TYR A 242 -13.66 11.14 10.09
C TYR A 242 -14.33 12.45 10.50
N ALA A 243 -13.52 13.46 10.81
CA ALA A 243 -14.00 14.79 11.20
C ALA A 243 -13.19 15.91 10.54
N GLY A 244 -13.85 17.05 10.32
CA GLY A 244 -13.24 18.31 9.89
C GLY A 244 -12.38 18.95 10.98
N ALA A 245 -12.16 20.26 10.92
CA ALA A 245 -11.28 20.96 11.88
C ALA A 245 -11.92 21.22 13.25
N ASP A 246 -13.23 21.04 13.40
CA ASP A 246 -13.96 21.34 14.64
C ASP A 246 -13.57 20.38 15.78
N ILE A 247 -13.30 20.91 16.97
CA ILE A 247 -12.85 20.12 18.12
C ILE A 247 -13.95 19.21 18.66
N ALA A 248 -15.21 19.66 18.69
CA ALA A 248 -16.32 18.84 19.18
C ALA A 248 -16.56 17.65 18.24
N ASP A 249 -16.52 17.88 16.92
CA ASP A 249 -16.58 16.81 15.92
C ASP A 249 -15.44 15.80 16.09
N ASN A 250 -14.24 16.25 16.49
CA ASN A 250 -13.10 15.36 16.74
C ASN A 250 -13.23 14.54 18.03
N TRP A 251 -13.90 15.06 19.06
CA TRP A 251 -14.27 14.25 20.21
C TRP A 251 -15.23 13.12 19.81
N GLU A 252 -16.24 13.42 19.01
CA GLU A 252 -17.16 12.41 18.48
C GLU A 252 -16.44 11.39 17.59
N ALA A 253 -15.53 11.85 16.74
CA ALA A 253 -14.68 10.98 15.92
C ALA A 253 -13.81 10.03 16.76
N LEU A 254 -13.22 10.50 17.85
CA LEU A 254 -12.46 9.66 18.78
C LEU A 254 -13.33 8.54 19.37
N PHE A 255 -14.51 8.88 19.90
CA PHE A 255 -15.41 7.86 20.48
C PHE A 255 -15.93 6.86 19.43
N ARG A 256 -16.23 7.32 18.22
CA ARG A 256 -16.63 6.45 17.11
C ARG A 256 -15.49 5.52 16.69
N THR A 257 -14.27 6.03 16.62
CA THR A 257 -13.06 5.23 16.32
C THR A 257 -12.85 4.14 17.36
N MET A 258 -12.92 4.48 18.65
CA MET A 258 -12.82 3.50 19.75
C MET A 258 -13.94 2.46 19.72
N THR A 259 -15.16 2.88 19.39
CA THR A 259 -16.33 1.98 19.32
C THR A 259 -16.20 1.00 18.17
N LEU A 260 -15.82 1.48 16.98
CA LEU A 260 -15.58 0.64 15.81
C LEU A 260 -14.43 -0.35 16.08
N TYR A 261 -13.30 0.13 16.63
CA TYR A 261 -12.18 -0.74 16.94
C TYR A 261 -12.57 -1.85 17.92
N ARG A 262 -13.28 -1.51 18.99
CA ARG A 262 -13.81 -2.48 19.97
C ARG A 262 -14.69 -3.54 19.29
N GLN A 263 -15.58 -3.12 18.39
CA GLN A 263 -16.45 -4.05 17.67
C GLN A 263 -15.60 -5.02 16.81
N VAL A 264 -14.75 -4.47 15.94
CA VAL A 264 -13.96 -5.25 14.97
C VAL A 264 -12.98 -6.18 15.70
N ALA A 265 -12.31 -5.69 16.75
CA ALA A 265 -11.38 -6.50 17.53
C ALA A 265 -12.09 -7.67 18.23
N GLN A 266 -13.28 -7.47 18.79
CA GLN A 266 -14.06 -8.59 19.34
C GLN A 266 -14.44 -9.62 18.27
N GLU A 267 -14.90 -9.19 17.10
CA GLU A 267 -15.21 -10.10 15.99
C GLU A 267 -13.97 -10.91 15.55
N VAL A 268 -12.79 -10.27 15.47
CA VAL A 268 -11.52 -10.94 15.18
C VAL A 268 -11.15 -11.93 16.28
N GLY A 269 -11.24 -11.53 17.54
CA GLY A 269 -10.94 -12.38 18.69
C GLY A 269 -11.84 -13.61 18.74
N GLU A 270 -13.15 -13.44 18.55
CA GLU A 270 -14.11 -14.55 18.49
C GLU A 270 -13.81 -15.50 17.32
N GLY A 271 -13.52 -14.97 16.13
CA GLY A 271 -13.20 -15.77 14.95
C GLY A 271 -11.90 -16.57 15.07
N LEU A 272 -10.94 -16.10 15.88
CA LEU A 272 -9.64 -16.75 16.10
C LEU A 272 -9.54 -17.49 17.44
N GLY A 273 -10.55 -17.39 18.31
CA GLY A 273 -10.54 -17.99 19.65
C GLY A 273 -9.68 -17.25 20.67
N TYR A 274 -9.46 -15.94 20.49
CA TYR A 274 -8.68 -15.08 21.38
C TYR A 274 -9.58 -14.26 22.29
N ALA A 275 -9.15 -14.06 23.54
CA ALA A 275 -9.91 -13.29 24.52
C ALA A 275 -9.73 -11.78 24.29
N TYR A 276 -10.81 -11.01 24.26
CA TYR A 276 -10.73 -9.54 24.19
C TYR A 276 -10.43 -8.93 25.58
N PRO A 277 -9.50 -7.97 25.71
CA PRO A 277 -9.11 -7.38 26.99
C PRO A 277 -10.10 -6.30 27.48
N PHE A 278 -11.31 -6.71 27.87
CA PHE A 278 -12.42 -5.82 28.26
C PHE A 278 -12.06 -4.78 29.34
N GLU A 279 -11.23 -5.15 30.32
CA GLU A 279 -10.87 -4.24 31.41
C GLU A 279 -9.96 -3.09 30.97
N LEU A 280 -9.06 -3.32 30.01
CA LEU A 280 -8.21 -2.28 29.45
C LEU A 280 -9.08 -1.22 28.76
N ASP A 281 -9.91 -1.68 27.83
CA ASP A 281 -10.85 -0.86 27.08
C ASP A 281 -11.77 -0.04 28.02
N ARG A 282 -12.38 -0.70 29.00
CA ARG A 282 -13.27 -0.05 29.97
C ARG A 282 -12.57 1.10 30.70
N ARG A 283 -11.35 0.88 31.17
CA ARG A 283 -10.57 1.87 31.93
C ARG A 283 -10.14 3.04 31.04
N VAL A 284 -9.67 2.77 29.83
CA VAL A 284 -9.28 3.82 28.88
C VAL A 284 -10.48 4.64 28.43
N THR A 285 -11.59 3.99 28.08
CA THR A 285 -12.84 4.66 27.70
C THR A 285 -13.36 5.56 28.83
N ALA A 286 -13.31 5.11 30.08
CA ALA A 286 -13.68 5.95 31.22
C ALA A 286 -12.80 7.19 31.35
N PHE A 287 -11.48 7.03 31.20
CA PHE A 287 -10.53 8.15 31.23
C PHE A 287 -10.81 9.18 30.12
N VAL A 288 -11.04 8.72 28.88
CA VAL A 288 -11.31 9.62 27.74
C VAL A 288 -12.62 10.40 27.96
N LYS A 289 -13.67 9.74 28.47
CA LYS A 289 -14.95 10.40 28.82
C LYS A 289 -14.78 11.45 29.90
N GLU A 290 -13.99 11.15 30.93
CA GLU A 290 -13.69 12.11 32.00
C GLU A 290 -12.94 13.34 31.45
N MET A 291 -11.98 13.13 30.54
CA MET A 291 -11.24 14.21 29.90
C MET A 291 -12.13 15.15 29.07
N GLN A 292 -13.15 14.63 28.39
CA GLN A 292 -14.10 15.46 27.64
C GLN A 292 -14.92 16.38 28.57
N GLN A 293 -15.32 15.86 29.74
CA GLN A 293 -16.21 16.54 30.69
C GLN A 293 -15.53 17.55 31.62
N ARG A 294 -14.21 17.44 31.77
CA ARG A 294 -13.42 18.36 32.63
C ARG A 294 -13.45 19.78 32.10
#